data_AF-A0A9D3XW64-F1
#
_entry.id   AF-A0A9D3XW64-F1
#
_cell.length_a   1.000
_cell.length_b   1.000
_cell.length_c   1.000
_cell.angle_alpha   90.00
_cell.angle_beta   90.00
_cell.angle_gamma   90.00
#
_symmetry.space_group_name_H-M   'P 1'
#
loop_
_entity.id
_entity.type
_entity.pdbx_description
1 polymer ?
#
loop_
_entity_poly.entity_id
_entity_poly.type
_entity_poly.pdbx_seq_one_letter_code
_entity_poly.pdbx_strand_id
1 'polypeptide(L)'
;MGPMVRALASPALSTPLISGGDAERVLCDRVAQMLEEEERQRVRRLHQAVQEFREQEQPPPTRREWDLYNPEGLRQDQPARDKKRMELDLRAQQLAQLEEECRRAKDLATADYNRAQAAEAAEQHRLARQRDQDDNQAEIHNHLTGQLLTEDPAVAESPLGPHRILTDRWKGMSPKQVEAVWKAQEEQRQENQRLREAERQREAEWEAQRQLAARAAMALEEEERRARLQLRKGLDAYNQQLAQEQRAQQQYLQREVYTNPPSAQYHLQFNTSSR
;
A
#
# COMPACT_ATOMS: atom_id res chain seq x y z
N MET A 1 -77.51 102.31 17.73
CA MET A 1 -78.37 103.14 18.60
C MET A 1 -77.78 104.55 18.65
N GLY A 2 -78.15 105.43 17.71
CA GLY A 2 -78.14 106.86 18.05
C GLY A 2 -79.37 107.18 18.90
N PRO A 3 -79.67 108.45 19.15
CA PRO A 3 -78.84 109.54 19.63
C PRO A 3 -79.54 110.19 20.87
N MET A 4 -79.02 111.27 21.46
CA MET A 4 -79.86 112.46 21.70
C MET A 4 -79.07 113.63 22.29
N VAL A 5 -78.95 114.63 21.43
CA VAL A 5 -78.75 116.04 21.76
C VAL A 5 -80.05 116.59 22.36
N ARG A 6 -79.97 117.35 23.46
CA ARG A 6 -80.99 118.30 23.91
C ARG A 6 -80.31 119.27 24.91
N ALA A 7 -79.86 120.44 24.48
CA ALA A 7 -80.61 121.68 24.23
C ALA A 7 -81.24 122.31 25.47
N LEU A 8 -80.62 123.44 25.87
CA LEU A 8 -81.21 124.71 26.33
C LEU A 8 -81.96 124.75 27.67
N ALA A 9 -81.46 125.61 28.59
CA ALA A 9 -82.24 126.72 29.15
C ALA A 9 -81.36 127.60 30.07
N SER A 10 -81.05 128.83 29.63
CA SER A 10 -80.98 129.99 30.54
C SER A 10 -82.41 130.42 30.84
N PRO A 11 -82.72 130.94 32.05
CA PRO A 11 -82.85 132.39 32.13
C PRO A 11 -82.56 133.04 33.51
N ALA A 12 -82.40 134.36 33.42
CA ALA A 12 -82.86 135.40 34.36
C ALA A 12 -82.13 135.64 35.69
N LEU A 13 -81.18 136.58 35.59
CA LEU A 13 -80.97 137.75 36.45
C LEU A 13 -81.97 137.98 37.61
N SER A 14 -81.44 138.02 38.83
CA SER A 14 -81.93 138.86 39.92
C SER A 14 -80.74 139.31 40.77
N THR A 15 -80.31 140.56 40.57
CA THR A 15 -79.52 141.34 41.53
C THR A 15 -80.46 141.92 42.57
N PRO A 16 -80.09 141.92 43.87
CA PRO A 16 -79.51 143.13 44.47
C PRO A 16 -78.32 142.81 45.41
N LEU A 17 -77.17 143.47 45.22
CA LEU A 17 -76.70 144.65 45.97
C LEU A 17 -76.19 144.39 47.41
N ILE A 18 -74.85 144.46 47.49
CA ILE A 18 -73.98 144.98 48.56
C ILE A 18 -73.55 144.00 49.66
N SER A 19 -72.29 143.57 49.53
CA SER A 19 -71.27 143.63 50.60
C SER A 19 -69.90 143.28 49.99
N GLY A 20 -68.95 144.23 49.97
CA GLY A 20 -67.66 144.15 49.27
C GLY A 20 -66.62 143.17 49.85
N GLY A 21 -67.04 142.02 50.40
CA GLY A 21 -66.17 140.96 50.95
C GLY A 21 -66.37 139.56 50.34
N ASP A 22 -67.45 139.31 49.59
CA ASP A 22 -67.79 137.96 49.12
C ASP A 22 -67.11 137.55 47.79
N ALA A 23 -66.55 138.51 47.04
CA ALA A 23 -65.87 138.22 45.77
C ALA A 23 -64.54 137.47 45.93
N GLU A 24 -63.82 137.66 47.06
CA GLU A 24 -62.56 136.95 47.33
C GLU A 24 -62.77 135.51 47.81
N ARG A 25 -63.84 135.21 48.59
CA ARG A 25 -64.14 133.83 49.02
C ARG A 25 -64.49 132.91 47.85
N VAL A 26 -65.27 133.40 46.87
CA VAL A 26 -65.64 132.61 45.69
C VAL A 26 -64.42 132.29 44.81
N LEU A 27 -63.43 133.19 44.76
CA LEU A 27 -62.15 132.93 44.10
C LEU A 27 -61.32 131.88 44.84
N CYS A 28 -61.23 131.96 46.18
CA CYS A 28 -60.54 130.96 46.99
C CYS A 28 -61.15 129.56 46.86
N ASP A 29 -62.49 129.44 46.87
CA ASP A 29 -63.17 128.15 46.71
C ASP A 29 -62.99 127.56 45.30
N ARG A 30 -62.95 128.41 44.26
CA ARG A 30 -62.64 127.98 42.89
C ARG A 30 -61.21 127.45 42.77
N VAL A 31 -60.25 128.10 43.42
CA VAL A 31 -58.84 127.65 43.48
C VAL A 31 -58.73 126.32 44.24
N ALA A 32 -59.47 126.14 45.34
CA ALA A 32 -59.49 124.87 46.07
C ALA A 32 -60.05 123.70 45.24
N GLN A 33 -61.13 123.92 44.48
CA GLN A 33 -61.68 122.90 43.58
C GLN A 33 -60.72 122.52 42.46
N MET A 34 -60.03 123.49 41.86
CA MET A 34 -59.02 123.20 40.84
C MET A 34 -57.86 122.38 41.40
N LEU A 35 -57.40 122.70 42.62
CA LEU A 35 -56.36 121.94 43.31
C LEU A 35 -56.81 120.50 43.65
N GLU A 36 -58.06 120.30 44.07
CA GLU A 36 -58.60 118.96 44.30
C GLU A 36 -58.74 118.14 43.01
N GLU A 37 -59.16 118.75 41.90
CA GLU A 37 -59.24 118.08 40.60
C GLU A 37 -57.86 117.74 40.04
N GLU A 38 -56.88 118.62 40.22
CA GLU A 38 -55.49 118.35 39.87
C GLU A 38 -54.93 117.17 40.67
N GLU A 39 -55.17 117.10 41.98
CA GLU A 39 -54.76 115.97 42.81
C GLU A 39 -55.46 114.66 42.39
N ARG A 40 -56.76 114.68 42.08
CA ARG A 40 -57.47 113.50 41.56
C ARG A 40 -56.90 113.02 40.23
N GLN A 41 -56.58 113.94 39.31
CA GLN A 41 -55.94 113.58 38.04
C GLN A 41 -54.52 113.07 38.23
N ARG A 42 -53.76 113.64 39.18
CA ARG A 42 -52.41 113.20 39.54
C ARG A 42 -52.43 111.78 40.10
N VAL A 43 -53.35 111.46 41.02
CA VAL A 43 -53.52 110.10 41.56
C VAL A 43 -53.90 109.11 40.46
N ARG A 44 -54.79 109.47 39.54
CA ARG A 44 -55.15 108.61 38.40
C ARG A 44 -53.97 108.35 37.47
N ARG A 45 -53.21 109.40 37.12
CA ARG A 45 -51.99 109.29 36.32
C ARG A 45 -50.95 108.40 37.00
N LEU A 46 -50.77 108.57 38.31
CA LEU A 46 -49.86 107.72 39.09
C LEU A 46 -50.31 106.25 39.07
N HIS A 47 -51.59 105.97 39.27
CA HIS A 47 -52.11 104.60 39.25
C HIS A 47 -51.97 103.97 37.85
N GLN A 48 -52.24 104.73 36.77
CA GLN A 48 -52.00 104.27 35.41
C GLN A 48 -50.52 103.94 35.17
N ALA A 49 -49.61 104.83 35.54
CA ALA A 49 -48.16 104.60 35.40
C ALA A 49 -47.69 103.37 36.21
N VAL A 50 -48.26 103.13 37.40
CA VAL A 50 -47.94 101.93 38.20
C VAL A 50 -48.46 100.66 37.52
N GLN A 51 -49.63 100.68 36.89
CA GLN A 51 -50.15 99.51 36.17
C GLN A 51 -49.34 99.23 34.90
N GLU A 52 -49.02 100.27 34.12
CA GLU A 52 -48.15 100.15 32.94
C GLU A 52 -46.77 99.58 33.31
N PHE A 53 -46.18 100.06 34.41
CA PHE A 53 -44.93 99.51 34.93
C PHE A 53 -45.06 98.03 35.33
N ARG A 54 -46.18 97.61 35.94
CA ARG A 54 -46.42 96.20 36.28
C ARG A 54 -46.58 95.33 35.04
N GLU A 55 -47.26 95.81 34.02
CA GLU A 55 -47.48 95.05 32.79
C GLU A 55 -46.19 94.92 31.96
N GLN A 56 -45.37 95.98 31.91
CA GLN A 56 -44.12 96.00 31.15
C GLN A 56 -42.99 95.27 31.87
N GLU A 57 -42.77 95.60 33.15
CA GLU A 57 -41.61 95.14 33.92
C GLU A 57 -41.90 93.92 34.80
N GLN A 58 -43.17 93.60 35.06
CA GLN A 58 -43.57 92.46 35.90
C GLN A 58 -44.56 91.47 35.24
N PRO A 59 -44.45 91.15 33.93
CA PRO A 59 -45.33 90.16 33.32
C PRO A 59 -45.09 88.76 33.93
N PRO A 60 -46.11 87.88 33.98
CA PRO A 60 -46.00 86.55 34.59
C PRO A 60 -44.75 85.73 34.21
N PRO A 61 -44.30 85.64 32.93
CA PRO A 61 -43.11 84.85 32.58
C PRO A 61 -41.78 85.39 33.11
N THR A 62 -41.71 86.67 33.47
CA THR A 62 -40.50 87.30 34.01
C THR A 62 -40.36 87.07 35.53
N ARG A 63 -41.38 86.50 36.18
CA ARG A 63 -41.34 86.17 37.61
C ARG A 63 -40.39 84.99 37.84
N ARG A 64 -39.54 85.08 38.86
CA ARG A 64 -38.60 84.01 39.26
C ARG A 64 -39.28 82.67 39.53
N GLU A 65 -40.54 82.72 39.96
CA GLU A 65 -41.35 81.54 40.28
C GLU A 65 -42.23 81.08 39.11
N TRP A 66 -42.15 81.70 37.92
CA TRP A 66 -42.97 81.32 36.78
C TRP A 66 -42.77 79.85 36.39
N ASP A 67 -41.54 79.34 36.46
CA ASP A 67 -41.23 77.94 36.17
C ASP A 67 -41.96 76.96 37.12
N LEU A 68 -42.29 77.40 38.35
CA LEU A 68 -43.04 76.60 39.34
C LEU A 68 -44.56 76.65 39.10
N TYR A 69 -45.08 77.77 38.58
CA TYR A 69 -46.51 78.02 38.37
C TYR A 69 -46.96 77.89 36.92
N ASN A 70 -46.07 77.57 36.00
CA ASN A 70 -46.38 77.40 34.58
C ASN A 70 -47.33 76.19 34.39
N PRO A 71 -48.57 76.38 33.93
CA PRO A 71 -49.53 75.29 33.75
C PRO A 71 -49.09 74.25 32.69
N GLU A 72 -48.13 74.59 31.82
CA GLU A 72 -47.58 73.68 30.82
C GLU A 72 -46.24 73.02 31.21
N GLY A 73 -45.60 73.46 32.30
CA GLY A 73 -44.28 72.96 32.71
C GLY A 73 -44.28 71.44 32.97
N LEU A 74 -45.35 70.92 33.57
CA LEU A 74 -45.50 69.50 33.88
C LEU A 74 -45.75 68.62 32.63
N ARG A 75 -46.21 69.21 31.52
CA ARG A 75 -46.39 68.50 30.24
C ARG A 75 -45.10 68.45 29.43
N GLN A 76 -44.26 69.48 29.54
CA GLN A 76 -42.99 69.59 28.83
C GLN A 76 -41.85 68.85 29.56
N ASP A 77 -41.96 68.68 30.88
CA ASP A 77 -41.06 67.84 31.66
C ASP A 77 -41.34 66.36 31.39
N GLN A 78 -40.85 65.88 30.25
CA GLN A 78 -40.84 64.46 29.95
C GLN A 78 -40.01 63.76 31.02
N PRO A 79 -40.61 62.87 31.83
CA PRO A 79 -40.02 62.44 33.08
C PRO A 79 -38.65 61.83 32.78
N ALA A 80 -37.61 62.31 33.47
CA ALA A 80 -36.23 61.87 33.25
C ALA A 80 -36.06 60.34 33.21
N ARG A 81 -36.97 59.62 33.88
CA ARG A 81 -37.10 58.16 33.86
C ARG A 81 -37.38 57.58 32.46
N ASP A 82 -38.24 58.19 31.66
CA ASP A 82 -38.59 57.69 30.32
C ASP A 82 -37.46 57.92 29.33
N LYS A 83 -36.78 59.07 29.40
CA LYS A 83 -35.53 59.32 28.65
C LYS A 83 -34.46 58.30 28.99
N LYS A 84 -34.31 57.99 30.28
CA LYS A 84 -33.35 56.96 30.72
C LYS A 84 -33.73 55.56 30.23
N ARG A 85 -35.02 55.23 30.23
CA ARG A 85 -35.52 53.95 29.70
C ARG A 85 -35.20 53.81 28.22
N MET A 86 -35.49 54.83 27.40
CA MET A 86 -35.18 54.83 25.97
C MET A 86 -33.68 54.69 25.70
N GLU A 87 -32.83 55.37 26.49
CA GLU A 87 -31.36 55.23 26.40
C GLU A 87 -30.90 53.79 26.70
N LEU A 88 -31.44 53.18 27.76
CA LEU A 88 -31.12 51.80 28.13
C LEU A 88 -31.62 50.81 27.08
N ASP A 89 -32.82 51.00 26.53
CA ASP A 89 -33.37 50.16 25.47
C ASP A 89 -32.51 50.25 24.19
N LEU A 90 -32.07 51.46 23.80
CA LEU A 90 -31.15 51.65 22.67
C LEU A 90 -29.79 50.98 22.92
N ARG A 91 -29.24 51.13 24.13
CA ARG A 91 -27.98 50.48 24.50
C ARG A 91 -28.11 48.95 24.52
N ALA A 92 -29.23 48.42 24.96
CA ALA A 92 -29.51 46.98 24.93
C ALA A 92 -29.57 46.47 23.48
N GLN A 93 -30.19 47.21 22.56
CA GLN A 93 -30.19 46.87 21.13
C GLN A 93 -28.78 46.86 20.54
N GLN A 94 -27.95 47.87 20.85
CA GLN A 94 -26.56 47.94 20.39
C GLN A 94 -25.74 46.75 20.92
N LEU A 95 -25.88 46.41 22.20
CA LEU A 95 -25.19 45.26 22.78
C LEU A 95 -25.63 43.95 22.14
N ALA A 96 -26.93 43.76 21.90
CA ALA A 96 -27.45 42.57 21.22
C ALA A 96 -26.90 42.42 19.79
N GLN A 97 -26.79 43.53 19.04
CA GLN A 97 -26.18 43.53 17.71
C GLN A 97 -24.70 43.13 17.75
N LEU A 98 -23.92 43.73 18.66
CA LEU A 98 -22.51 43.40 18.83
C LEU A 98 -22.29 41.94 19.26
N GLU A 99 -23.15 41.41 20.14
CA GLU A 99 -23.12 40.00 20.54
C GLU A 99 -23.39 39.06 19.36
N GLU A 100 -24.37 39.40 18.52
CA GLU A 100 -24.68 38.63 17.33
C GLU A 100 -23.53 38.66 16.31
N GLU A 101 -22.93 39.83 16.07
CA GLU A 101 -21.75 39.99 15.23
C GLU A 101 -20.57 39.16 15.77
N CYS A 102 -20.32 39.20 17.08
CA CYS A 102 -19.28 38.39 17.71
C CYS A 102 -19.57 36.88 17.56
N ARG A 103 -20.83 36.46 17.68
CA ARG A 103 -21.21 35.05 17.48
C ARG A 103 -20.96 34.62 16.04
N ARG A 104 -21.43 35.41 15.06
CA ARG A 104 -21.21 35.16 13.64
C ARG A 104 -19.72 35.10 13.30
N ALA A 105 -18.91 36.00 13.86
CA ALA A 105 -17.46 36.00 13.66
C ALA A 105 -16.80 34.73 14.21
N LYS A 106 -17.23 34.25 15.39
CA LYS A 106 -16.76 32.98 15.97
C LYS A 106 -17.18 31.76 15.14
N ASP A 107 -18.43 31.75 14.67
CA ASP A 107 -18.96 30.67 13.85
C ASP A 107 -18.20 30.58 12.51
N LEU A 108 -17.92 31.73 11.89
CA LEU A 108 -17.13 31.83 10.67
C LEU A 108 -15.68 31.34 10.90
N ALA A 109 -15.02 31.82 11.95
CA ALA A 109 -13.67 31.38 12.29
C ALA A 109 -13.60 29.86 12.56
N THR A 110 -14.61 29.30 13.22
CA THR A 110 -14.70 27.85 13.49
C THR A 110 -14.95 27.08 12.19
N ALA A 111 -15.82 27.58 11.31
CA ALA A 111 -16.09 26.98 10.01
C ALA A 111 -14.84 26.98 9.11
N ASP A 112 -14.08 28.07 9.10
CA ASP A 112 -12.84 28.17 8.35
C ASP A 112 -11.75 27.25 8.92
N TYR A 113 -11.62 27.15 10.25
CA TYR A 113 -10.73 26.20 10.90
C TYR A 113 -11.09 24.74 10.55
N ASN A 114 -12.37 24.38 10.67
CA ASN A 114 -12.84 23.03 10.34
C ASN A 114 -12.62 22.72 8.85
N ARG A 115 -12.79 23.71 7.95
CA ARG A 115 -12.50 23.55 6.52
C ARG A 115 -11.01 23.31 6.27
N ALA A 116 -10.14 24.07 6.91
CA ALA A 116 -8.69 23.90 6.81
C ALA A 116 -8.25 22.52 7.35
N GLN A 117 -8.80 22.10 8.49
CA GLN A 117 -8.53 20.79 9.08
C GLN A 117 -9.01 19.64 8.17
N ALA A 118 -10.19 19.77 7.57
CA ALA A 118 -10.69 18.78 6.61
C ALA A 118 -9.81 18.68 5.36
N ALA A 119 -9.30 19.82 4.86
CA ALA A 119 -8.38 19.85 3.72
C ALA A 119 -7.03 19.19 4.08
N GLU A 120 -6.47 19.47 5.25
CA GLU A 120 -5.25 18.83 5.74
C GLU A 120 -5.42 17.32 5.87
N ALA A 121 -6.52 16.86 6.49
CA ALA A 121 -6.82 15.44 6.63
C ALA A 121 -6.96 14.74 5.26
N ALA A 122 -7.64 15.39 4.29
CA ALA A 122 -7.76 14.86 2.94
C ALA A 122 -6.40 14.72 2.24
N GLU A 123 -5.50 15.68 2.42
CA GLU A 123 -4.13 15.62 1.90
C GLU A 123 -3.31 14.52 2.57
N GLN A 124 -3.38 14.38 3.89
CA GLN A 124 -2.74 13.29 4.62
C GLN A 124 -3.23 11.92 4.13
N HIS A 125 -4.54 11.75 3.92
CA HIS A 125 -5.11 10.53 3.36
C HIS A 125 -4.69 10.28 1.90
N ARG A 126 -4.50 11.33 1.10
CA ARG A 126 -3.98 11.20 -0.26
C ARG A 126 -2.53 10.71 -0.25
N LEU A 127 -1.68 11.32 0.57
CA LEU A 127 -0.28 10.92 0.73
C LEU A 127 -0.14 9.52 1.32
N ALA A 128 -0.97 9.16 2.30
CA ALA A 128 -1.01 7.80 2.84
C ALA A 128 -1.34 6.77 1.76
N ARG A 129 -2.38 7.02 0.95
CA ARG A 129 -2.74 6.14 -0.17
C ARG A 129 -1.63 6.02 -1.22
N GLN A 130 -0.91 7.10 -1.50
CA GLN A 130 0.24 7.05 -2.41
C GLN A 130 1.37 6.19 -1.83
N ARG A 131 1.70 6.38 -0.55
CA ARG A 131 2.69 5.55 0.15
C ARG A 131 2.29 4.08 0.15
N ASP A 132 1.04 3.77 0.44
CA ASP A 132 0.54 2.39 0.38
C ASP A 132 0.67 1.81 -1.03
N GLN A 133 0.42 2.60 -2.07
CA GLN A 133 0.61 2.16 -3.46
C GLN A 133 2.08 1.91 -3.78
N ASP A 134 2.98 2.78 -3.35
CA ASP A 134 4.42 2.63 -3.55
C ASP A 134 4.95 1.40 -2.80
N ASP A 135 4.50 1.19 -1.56
CA ASP A 135 4.85 0.03 -0.74
C ASP A 135 4.33 -1.27 -1.38
N ASN A 136 3.07 -1.28 -1.84
CA ASN A 136 2.49 -2.42 -2.57
C ASN A 136 3.27 -2.73 -3.86
N GLN A 137 3.67 -1.70 -4.62
CA GLN A 137 4.47 -1.88 -5.83
C GLN A 137 5.86 -2.44 -5.51
N ALA A 138 6.50 -1.94 -4.45
CA ALA A 138 7.79 -2.44 -4.00
C ALA A 138 7.70 -3.91 -3.54
N GLU A 139 6.65 -4.28 -2.80
CA GLU A 139 6.39 -5.66 -2.39
C GLU A 139 6.22 -6.58 -3.60
N ILE A 140 5.37 -6.20 -4.57
CA ILE A 140 5.17 -6.96 -5.81
C ILE A 140 6.49 -7.12 -6.55
N HIS A 141 7.25 -6.03 -6.73
CA HIS A 141 8.54 -6.06 -7.41
C HIS A 141 9.54 -6.99 -6.69
N ASN A 142 9.60 -6.94 -5.37
CA ASN A 142 10.47 -7.78 -4.56
C ASN A 142 10.09 -9.26 -4.65
N HIS A 143 8.79 -9.58 -4.72
CA HIS A 143 8.36 -10.95 -4.95
C HIS A 143 8.73 -11.45 -6.34
N LEU A 144 8.49 -10.64 -7.37
CA LEU A 144 8.81 -10.98 -8.76
C LEU A 144 10.31 -11.21 -8.97
N THR A 145 11.14 -10.34 -8.42
CA THR A 145 12.61 -10.44 -8.49
C THR A 145 13.21 -11.34 -7.41
N GLY A 146 12.38 -11.85 -6.51
CA GLY A 146 12.77 -12.73 -5.43
C GLY A 146 13.24 -14.10 -5.91
N GLN A 147 14.07 -14.73 -5.09
CA GLN A 147 14.66 -16.05 -5.33
C GLN A 147 13.63 -17.18 -5.47
N LEU A 148 12.45 -17.00 -4.86
CA LEU A 148 11.38 -17.98 -4.92
C LEU A 148 10.76 -18.05 -6.32
N LEU A 149 10.38 -16.91 -6.90
CA LEU A 149 9.69 -16.86 -8.20
C LEU A 149 10.66 -16.92 -9.40
N THR A 150 11.84 -16.31 -9.29
CA THR A 150 12.86 -16.37 -10.36
C THR A 150 13.53 -17.74 -10.44
N GLU A 151 13.38 -18.53 -9.38
CA GLU A 151 13.94 -19.87 -9.24
C GLU A 151 15.46 -19.99 -9.48
N ASP A 152 16.23 -18.96 -9.19
CA ASP A 152 17.68 -18.92 -9.46
C ASP A 152 18.43 -20.17 -8.90
N PRO A 153 19.12 -20.95 -9.77
CA PRO A 153 19.87 -22.13 -9.34
C PRO A 153 21.10 -21.81 -8.48
N ALA A 154 21.61 -20.56 -8.49
CA ALA A 154 22.74 -20.15 -7.66
C ALA A 154 22.45 -20.26 -6.15
N VAL A 155 21.16 -20.24 -5.76
CA VAL A 155 20.72 -20.43 -4.36
C VAL A 155 21.11 -21.80 -3.80
N ALA A 156 21.41 -22.77 -4.66
CA ALA A 156 21.86 -24.09 -4.26
C ALA A 156 23.36 -24.14 -3.89
N GLU A 157 24.14 -23.08 -4.16
CA GLU A 157 25.56 -23.05 -3.83
C GLU A 157 25.80 -22.98 -2.31
N SER A 158 26.68 -23.83 -1.78
CA SER A 158 27.00 -23.80 -0.36
C SER A 158 28.01 -22.69 -0.04
N PRO A 159 27.80 -21.91 1.03
CA PRO A 159 28.80 -20.96 1.52
C PRO A 159 30.11 -21.62 1.95
N LEU A 160 30.08 -22.93 2.26
CA LEU A 160 31.24 -23.71 2.68
C LEU A 160 32.13 -24.16 1.51
N GLY A 161 31.71 -23.90 0.27
CA GLY A 161 32.58 -24.00 -0.91
C GLY A 161 31.85 -24.44 -2.18
N PRO A 162 32.44 -24.18 -3.37
CA PRO A 162 31.77 -24.36 -4.67
C PRO A 162 31.43 -25.81 -5.05
N HIS A 163 32.13 -26.77 -4.44
CA HIS A 163 31.92 -28.21 -4.68
C HIS A 163 30.76 -28.77 -3.87
N ARG A 164 30.19 -27.99 -2.94
CA ARG A 164 29.08 -28.42 -2.09
C ARG A 164 27.82 -27.72 -2.54
N ILE A 165 26.75 -28.50 -2.62
CA ILE A 165 25.43 -28.02 -2.98
C ILE A 165 24.52 -28.22 -1.77
N LEU A 166 23.72 -27.20 -1.47
CA LEU A 166 22.67 -27.28 -0.48
C LEU A 166 21.56 -28.20 -1.01
N THR A 167 21.41 -29.36 -0.38
CA THR A 167 20.51 -30.43 -0.84
C THR A 167 19.06 -29.94 -0.95
N ASP A 168 18.59 -29.17 0.02
CA ASP A 168 17.20 -28.70 0.07
C ASP A 168 16.84 -27.68 -1.03
N ARG A 169 17.85 -27.04 -1.61
CA ARG A 169 17.70 -25.95 -2.60
C ARG A 169 18.10 -26.39 -4.01
N TRP A 170 18.46 -27.66 -4.18
CA TRP A 170 18.96 -28.19 -5.44
C TRP A 170 17.84 -28.35 -6.47
N LYS A 171 18.03 -27.75 -7.65
CA LYS A 171 17.04 -27.74 -8.76
C LYS A 171 17.50 -28.49 -10.00
N GLY A 172 18.53 -29.34 -9.86
CA GLY A 172 19.12 -30.10 -10.96
C GLY A 172 20.49 -29.57 -11.39
N MET A 173 21.04 -30.22 -12.41
CA MET A 173 22.36 -29.89 -12.97
C MET A 173 22.26 -28.66 -13.89
N SER A 174 23.33 -27.87 -13.94
CA SER A 174 23.41 -26.75 -14.88
C SER A 174 23.46 -27.25 -16.33
N PRO A 175 22.99 -26.47 -17.32
CA PRO A 175 23.04 -26.85 -18.72
C PRO A 175 24.44 -27.25 -19.19
N LYS A 176 25.48 -26.57 -18.69
CA LYS A 176 26.88 -26.88 -18.97
C LYS A 176 27.31 -28.24 -18.41
N GLN A 177 26.85 -28.59 -17.20
CA GLN A 177 27.12 -29.91 -16.61
C GLN A 177 26.43 -31.01 -17.41
N VAL A 178 25.18 -30.81 -17.81
CA VAL A 178 24.44 -31.76 -18.65
C VAL A 178 25.13 -31.95 -20.01
N GLU A 179 25.60 -30.87 -20.64
CA GLU A 179 26.36 -30.95 -21.89
C GLU A 179 27.66 -31.77 -21.73
N ALA A 180 28.38 -31.59 -20.61
CA ALA A 180 29.57 -32.37 -20.32
C ALA A 180 29.27 -33.87 -20.16
N VAL A 181 28.14 -34.21 -19.53
CA VAL A 181 27.68 -35.61 -19.43
C VAL A 181 27.38 -36.19 -20.82
N TRP A 182 26.71 -35.44 -21.70
CA TRP A 182 26.44 -35.90 -23.06
C TRP A 182 27.73 -36.12 -23.87
N LYS A 183 28.72 -35.22 -23.73
CA LYS A 183 30.04 -35.41 -24.37
C LYS A 183 30.73 -36.67 -23.87
N ALA A 184 30.76 -36.88 -22.56
CA ALA A 184 31.34 -38.08 -21.96
C ALA A 184 30.62 -39.36 -22.42
N GLN A 185 29.29 -39.33 -22.55
CA GLN A 185 28.52 -40.46 -23.08
C GLN A 185 28.85 -40.75 -24.54
N GLU A 186 29.03 -39.73 -25.37
CA GLU A 186 29.43 -39.89 -26.76
C GLU A 186 30.82 -40.53 -26.86
N GLU A 187 31.79 -40.04 -26.08
CA GLU A 187 33.13 -40.62 -25.99
C GLU A 187 33.08 -42.09 -25.54
N GLN A 188 32.26 -42.41 -24.54
CA GLN A 188 32.05 -43.79 -24.08
C GLN A 188 31.45 -44.69 -25.17
N ARG A 189 30.52 -44.18 -25.98
CA ARG A 189 29.96 -44.95 -27.11
C ARG A 189 31.03 -45.26 -28.15
N GLN A 190 31.82 -44.25 -28.51
CA GLN A 190 32.90 -44.40 -29.50
C GLN A 190 33.97 -45.39 -29.00
N GLU A 191 34.37 -45.28 -27.73
CA GLU A 191 35.37 -46.19 -27.15
C GLU A 191 34.86 -47.64 -27.10
N ASN A 192 33.61 -47.85 -26.68
CA ASN A 192 33.02 -49.18 -26.69
C ASN A 192 32.91 -49.78 -28.10
N GLN A 193 32.66 -48.96 -29.12
CA GLN A 193 32.67 -49.43 -30.51
C GLN A 193 34.06 -49.91 -30.92
N ARG A 194 35.10 -49.14 -30.60
CA ARG A 194 36.50 -49.51 -30.88
C ARG A 194 36.91 -50.80 -30.17
N LEU A 195 36.53 -50.95 -28.89
CA LEU A 195 36.81 -52.16 -28.12
C LEU A 195 36.13 -53.40 -28.71
N ARG A 196 34.87 -53.28 -29.13
CA ARG A 196 34.14 -54.36 -29.82
C ARG A 196 34.76 -54.72 -31.16
N GLU A 197 35.25 -53.72 -31.91
CA GLU A 197 35.99 -53.96 -33.15
C GLU A 197 37.30 -54.73 -32.91
N ALA A 198 38.09 -54.29 -31.93
CA ALA A 198 39.33 -54.97 -31.55
C ALA A 198 39.09 -56.39 -31.02
N GLU A 199 38.02 -56.60 -30.23
CA GLU A 199 37.63 -57.93 -29.76
C GLU A 199 37.24 -58.85 -30.92
N ARG A 200 36.42 -58.37 -31.86
CA ARG A 200 36.08 -59.13 -33.08
C ARG A 200 37.30 -59.53 -33.88
N GLN A 201 38.28 -58.62 -34.02
CA GLN A 201 39.54 -58.93 -34.70
C GLN A 201 40.33 -60.02 -33.98
N ARG A 202 40.49 -59.92 -32.65
CA ARG A 202 41.17 -60.95 -31.86
C ARG A 202 40.47 -62.30 -31.92
N GLU A 203 39.15 -62.33 -31.85
CA GLU A 203 38.38 -63.57 -31.93
C GLU A 203 38.53 -64.23 -33.31
N ALA A 204 38.51 -63.44 -34.39
CA ALA A 204 38.78 -63.94 -35.73
C ALA A 204 40.20 -64.51 -35.87
N GLU A 205 41.21 -63.87 -35.27
CA GLU A 205 42.59 -64.40 -35.23
C GLU A 205 42.66 -65.74 -34.48
N TRP A 206 41.99 -65.85 -33.32
CA TRP A 206 41.91 -67.10 -32.56
C TRP A 206 41.16 -68.20 -33.30
N GLU A 207 40.09 -67.87 -34.02
CA GLU A 207 39.39 -68.81 -34.89
C GLU A 207 40.27 -69.32 -36.03
N ALA A 208 41.01 -68.42 -36.70
CA ALA A 208 41.95 -68.81 -37.74
C ALA A 208 43.04 -69.76 -37.19
N GLN A 209 43.59 -69.45 -36.01
CA GLN A 209 44.55 -70.34 -35.34
C GLN A 209 43.94 -71.70 -34.99
N ARG A 210 42.71 -71.74 -34.46
CA ARG A 210 41.99 -72.99 -34.17
C ARG A 210 41.77 -73.82 -35.42
N GLN A 211 41.40 -73.19 -36.54
CA GLN A 211 41.24 -73.89 -37.81
C GLN A 211 42.56 -74.47 -38.32
N LEU A 212 43.66 -73.71 -38.23
CA LEU A 212 44.99 -74.19 -38.61
C LEU A 212 45.44 -75.37 -37.73
N ALA A 213 45.26 -75.26 -36.41
CA ALA A 213 45.58 -76.33 -35.46
C ALA A 213 44.75 -77.60 -35.72
N ALA A 214 43.45 -77.46 -35.99
CA ALA A 214 42.58 -78.58 -36.35
C ALA A 214 43.04 -79.26 -37.64
N ARG A 215 43.40 -78.49 -38.68
CA ARG A 215 43.96 -79.04 -39.92
C ARG A 215 45.27 -79.79 -39.70
N ALA A 216 46.16 -79.25 -38.86
CA ALA A 216 47.41 -79.90 -38.51
C ALA A 216 47.19 -81.21 -37.72
N ALA A 217 46.25 -81.21 -36.77
CA ALA A 217 45.88 -82.42 -36.02
C ALA A 217 45.34 -83.53 -36.93
N MET A 218 44.46 -83.19 -37.88
CA MET A 218 43.94 -84.14 -38.87
C MET A 218 45.06 -84.73 -39.75
N ALA A 219 46.05 -83.91 -40.14
CA ALA A 219 47.20 -84.38 -40.91
C ALA A 219 48.06 -85.37 -40.11
N LEU A 220 48.33 -85.05 -38.84
CA LEU A 220 49.07 -85.93 -37.93
C LEU A 220 48.33 -87.25 -37.66
N GLU A 221 47.01 -87.21 -37.49
CA GLU A 221 46.19 -88.41 -37.30
C GLU A 221 46.23 -89.33 -38.54
N GLU A 222 46.22 -88.74 -39.75
CA GLU A 222 46.40 -89.50 -40.99
C GLU A 222 47.80 -90.12 -41.11
N GLU A 223 48.86 -89.41 -40.71
CA GLU A 223 50.22 -89.95 -40.66
C GLU A 223 50.33 -91.11 -39.66
N GLU A 224 49.76 -90.94 -38.46
CA GLU A 224 49.73 -92.00 -37.46
C GLU A 224 48.96 -93.23 -37.97
N ARG A 225 47.80 -93.01 -38.61
CA ARG A 225 47.01 -94.08 -39.23
C ARG A 225 47.82 -94.83 -40.28
N ARG A 226 48.55 -94.12 -41.14
CA ARG A 226 49.45 -94.73 -42.15
C ARG A 226 50.56 -95.53 -41.49
N ALA A 227 51.22 -94.99 -40.47
CA ALA A 227 52.28 -95.68 -39.73
C ALA A 227 51.76 -96.95 -39.03
N ARG A 228 50.60 -96.88 -38.38
CA ARG A 228 49.92 -98.04 -37.77
C ARG A 228 49.60 -99.12 -38.80
N LEU A 229 49.12 -98.73 -39.98
CA LEU A 229 48.87 -99.68 -41.07
C LEU A 229 50.15 -100.34 -41.58
N GLN A 230 51.24 -99.59 -41.72
CA GLN A 230 52.54 -100.16 -42.13
C GLN A 230 53.09 -101.12 -41.07
N LEU A 231 53.02 -100.75 -39.79
CA LEU A 231 53.43 -101.61 -38.68
C LEU A 231 52.60 -102.90 -38.66
N ARG A 232 51.28 -102.79 -38.84
CA ARG A 232 50.38 -103.95 -38.90
C ARG A 232 50.74 -104.88 -40.06
N LYS A 233 50.97 -104.35 -41.26
CA LYS A 233 51.44 -105.15 -42.41
C LYS A 233 52.76 -105.87 -42.12
N GLY A 234 53.70 -105.17 -41.48
CA GLY A 234 54.98 -105.76 -41.08
C GLY A 234 54.80 -106.91 -40.07
N LEU A 235 53.97 -106.72 -39.05
CA LEU A 235 53.62 -107.75 -38.07
C LEU A 235 52.91 -108.94 -38.72
N ASP A 236 51.97 -108.69 -39.63
CA ASP A 236 51.26 -109.75 -40.35
C ASP A 236 52.23 -110.61 -41.20
N ALA A 237 53.19 -109.99 -41.89
CA ALA A 237 54.22 -110.69 -42.65
C ALA A 237 55.16 -111.52 -41.75
N TYR A 238 55.59 -110.95 -40.62
CA TYR A 238 56.41 -111.65 -39.65
C TYR A 238 55.67 -112.85 -39.04
N ASN A 239 54.41 -112.67 -38.66
CA ASN A 239 53.56 -113.75 -38.14
C ASN A 239 53.35 -114.87 -39.18
N GLN A 240 53.26 -114.53 -40.47
CA GLN A 240 53.19 -115.52 -41.55
C GLN A 240 54.48 -116.34 -41.66
N GLN A 241 55.65 -115.69 -41.62
CA GLN A 241 56.96 -116.37 -41.61
C GLN A 241 57.09 -117.29 -40.40
N LEU A 242 56.79 -116.78 -39.20
CA LEU A 242 56.83 -117.56 -37.97
C LEU A 242 55.89 -118.78 -38.02
N ALA A 243 54.70 -118.62 -38.60
CA ALA A 243 53.77 -119.74 -38.79
C ALA A 243 54.31 -120.79 -39.79
N GLN A 244 55.01 -120.37 -40.84
CA GLN A 244 55.67 -121.29 -41.77
C GLN A 244 56.82 -122.03 -41.10
N GLU A 245 57.67 -121.32 -40.36
CA GLU A 245 58.78 -121.91 -39.59
C GLU A 245 58.26 -122.94 -38.58
N GLN A 246 57.22 -122.59 -37.80
CA GLN A 246 56.59 -123.53 -36.87
C GLN A 246 56.02 -124.76 -37.57
N ARG A 247 55.34 -124.59 -38.72
CA ARG A 247 54.85 -125.71 -39.52
C ARG A 247 55.98 -126.60 -40.05
N ALA A 248 57.04 -126.00 -40.58
CA ALA A 248 58.21 -126.72 -41.07
C ALA A 248 58.90 -127.50 -39.95
N GLN A 249 59.04 -126.88 -38.76
CA GLN A 249 59.59 -127.54 -37.58
C GLN A 249 58.71 -128.70 -37.11
N GLN A 250 57.38 -128.53 -37.07
CA GLN A 250 56.45 -129.61 -36.74
C GLN A 250 56.54 -130.75 -37.77
N GLN A 251 56.64 -130.44 -39.05
CA GLN A 251 56.83 -131.44 -40.10
C GLN A 251 58.16 -132.19 -39.94
N TYR A 252 59.24 -131.49 -39.63
CA TYR A 252 60.55 -132.09 -39.34
C TYR A 252 60.47 -133.03 -38.13
N LEU A 253 59.89 -132.58 -37.01
CA LEU A 253 59.69 -133.40 -35.82
C LEU A 253 58.87 -134.65 -36.14
N GLN A 254 57.76 -134.53 -36.87
CA GLN A 254 56.92 -135.66 -37.24
C GLN A 254 57.59 -136.66 -38.20
N ARG A 255 58.37 -136.16 -39.17
CA ARG A 255 58.97 -136.99 -40.22
C ARG A 255 60.31 -137.60 -39.83
N GLU A 256 61.20 -136.84 -39.20
CA GLU A 256 62.58 -137.26 -38.94
C GLU A 256 62.82 -137.69 -37.49
N VAL A 257 62.15 -137.06 -36.52
CA VAL A 257 62.40 -137.32 -35.08
C VAL A 257 61.42 -138.34 -34.50
N TYR A 258 60.13 -138.20 -34.82
CA TYR A 258 59.06 -139.07 -34.32
C TYR A 258 58.77 -140.28 -35.21
N THR A 259 59.58 -140.49 -36.24
CA THR A 259 59.65 -141.80 -36.89
C THR A 259 60.63 -142.65 -36.11
N ASN A 260 60.15 -143.77 -35.57
CA ASN A 260 61.00 -144.77 -34.92
C ASN A 260 61.15 -145.96 -35.88
N PRO A 261 61.91 -145.83 -36.98
CA PRO A 261 62.15 -146.97 -37.85
C PRO A 261 62.93 -148.02 -37.04
N PRO A 262 62.48 -149.28 -37.04
CA PRO A 262 63.19 -150.34 -36.35
C PRO A 262 64.63 -150.40 -36.87
N SER A 263 65.60 -150.39 -35.94
CA SER A 263 67.01 -150.45 -36.29
C SER A 263 67.31 -151.77 -37.01
N ALA A 264 68.30 -151.80 -37.90
CA ALA A 264 68.68 -153.05 -38.60
C ALA A 264 68.96 -154.20 -37.62
N GLN A 265 69.41 -153.87 -36.40
CA GLN A 265 69.65 -154.79 -35.30
C GLN A 265 68.36 -155.41 -34.73
N TYR A 266 67.22 -154.71 -34.76
CA TYR A 266 65.91 -155.23 -34.35
C TYR A 266 65.46 -156.38 -35.26
N HIS A 267 65.61 -156.24 -36.58
CA HIS A 267 65.19 -157.28 -37.53
C HIS A 267 66.05 -158.55 -37.43
N LEU A 268 67.31 -158.43 -37.01
CA LEU A 268 68.21 -159.56 -36.76
C LEU A 268 67.83 -160.37 -35.50
N GLN A 269 66.88 -159.93 -34.68
CA GLN A 269 66.47 -160.68 -33.47
C GLN A 269 65.51 -161.83 -33.80
N PHE A 270 64.69 -161.71 -34.85
CA PHE A 270 63.69 -162.70 -35.22
C PHE A 270 64.28 -163.80 -36.13
N ASN A 271 63.82 -165.05 -35.98
CA ASN A 271 64.33 -166.24 -36.68
C ASN A 271 65.80 -166.63 -36.37
N THR A 272 66.31 -166.21 -35.21
CA THR A 272 67.66 -166.58 -34.72
C THR A 272 67.74 -167.94 -34.03
N SER A 273 66.60 -168.57 -33.75
CA SER A 273 66.49 -169.86 -33.06
C SER A 273 65.43 -170.73 -33.77
N SER A 274 65.78 -171.97 -34.10
CA SER A 274 64.96 -172.92 -34.88
C SER A 274 63.89 -173.68 -34.08
N ARG A 275 63.48 -173.17 -32.91
CA ARG A 275 62.48 -173.80 -32.04
C ARG A 275 61.06 -173.58 -32.53
#